data_AF-A0AAV5SLA0-F1
#
_entry.id   AF-A0AAV5SLA0-F1
#
_cell.length_a   1.000
_cell.length_b   1.000
_cell.length_c   1.000
_cell.angle_alpha   90.00
_cell.angle_beta   90.00
_cell.angle_gamma   90.00
#
_symmetry.space_group_name_H-M   'P 1'
#
loop_
_entity.id
_entity.type
_entity.pdbx_description
1 polymer ?
#
loop_
_entity_poly.entity_id
_entity_poly.type
_entity_poly.pdbx_seq_one_letter_code
_entity_poly.pdbx_strand_id
1 'polypeptide(L)'
;MLLLIFSSLLLSVSSQMVPQCPCSLVEPCYSNGADYITQCADRCQNHFTSLGLSYPAARKCILDKIPAMTDTVECARKNFGEVCAARPGPMVPKRYAETMQLAAFRELNEMIFQSGLAGEMGVLSKVAKKALGCITKCMKQRGCAGSKTCGLALPSDNQVVRTFKGCAQSRGLLTTPAMLLLIFSSLLLSVSSQMIPQCTCAEIGPCYDNIADTLTQCADRCQNHFTSLGVSYPVARQCILDKLPGFASTLQCAKSNFGDVCAASAGPMVPKRYAETLQLAAFRELSGMLNQSVLGGEAAALGRVVRKAVGCISKCVRTRGCSGTKSCGLSLPSDNQIVSTFKTCATSSGLLTTSSVQTMCGCLVNAGIPQLADACPKISIN
;
A
#
# COMPACT_ATOMS: atom_id res chain seq x y z
N MET A 1 -12.51 1.26 7.93
CA MET A 1 -13.12 -0.01 7.45
C MET A 1 -13.72 0.16 6.06
N LEU A 2 -14.65 1.10 5.86
CA LEU A 2 -15.38 1.31 4.60
C LEU A 2 -14.49 1.64 3.38
N LEU A 3 -13.49 2.50 3.53
CA LEU A 3 -12.48 2.75 2.47
C LEU A 3 -11.65 1.50 2.11
N LEU A 4 -11.35 0.65 3.09
CA LEU A 4 -10.60 -0.59 2.87
C LEU A 4 -11.48 -1.66 2.21
N ILE A 5 -12.78 -1.66 2.48
CA ILE A 5 -13.78 -2.47 1.78
C ILE A 5 -13.90 -1.99 0.34
N PHE A 6 -14.08 -0.67 0.12
CA PHE A 6 -14.15 -0.05 -1.20
C PHE A 6 -12.93 -0.36 -2.07
N SER A 7 -11.73 -0.32 -1.48
CA SER A 7 -10.50 -0.68 -2.20
C SER A 7 -10.46 -2.13 -2.68
N SER A 8 -11.16 -3.03 -1.99
CA SER A 8 -11.22 -4.45 -2.36
C SER A 8 -12.31 -4.76 -3.38
N LEU A 9 -13.27 -3.84 -3.56
CA LEU A 9 -14.35 -3.94 -4.55
C LEU A 9 -13.92 -3.47 -5.94
N LEU A 10 -13.04 -2.47 -6.01
CA LEU A 10 -12.66 -1.84 -7.28
C LEU A 10 -11.68 -2.66 -8.13
N LEU A 11 -11.17 -3.81 -7.65
CA LEU A 11 -9.89 -4.34 -8.17
C LEU A 11 -9.88 -5.85 -8.40
N SER A 12 -9.97 -6.23 -9.67
CA SER A 12 -9.60 -7.51 -10.25
C SER A 12 -8.07 -7.66 -10.28
N VAL A 13 -7.54 -8.71 -9.64
CA VAL A 13 -6.10 -8.95 -9.55
C VAL A 13 -5.69 -10.14 -10.44
N SER A 14 -5.59 -9.93 -11.75
CA SER A 14 -4.95 -10.90 -12.67
C SER A 14 -3.45 -10.64 -12.76
N SER A 15 -2.60 -11.47 -12.14
CA SER A 15 -1.14 -11.29 -12.25
C SER A 15 -0.68 -11.50 -13.70
N GLN A 16 -0.32 -10.43 -14.43
CA GLN A 16 0.34 -10.60 -15.73
C GLN A 16 1.65 -11.33 -15.49
N MET A 17 1.88 -12.36 -16.29
CA MET A 17 3.13 -13.09 -16.31
C MET A 17 4.02 -12.49 -17.40
N VAL A 18 5.32 -12.39 -17.15
CA VAL A 18 6.34 -11.95 -18.11
C VAL A 18 7.49 -12.95 -18.10
N PRO A 19 8.26 -13.10 -19.19
CA PRO A 19 9.41 -13.99 -19.19
C PRO A 19 10.41 -13.55 -18.11
N GLN A 20 11.06 -14.51 -17.45
CA GLN A 20 12.11 -14.20 -16.50
C GLN A 20 13.30 -13.56 -17.20
N CYS A 21 13.87 -12.51 -16.60
CA CYS A 21 15.03 -11.81 -17.16
C CYS A 21 16.27 -12.71 -17.18
N PRO A 22 17.08 -12.65 -18.27
CA PRO A 22 18.38 -13.27 -18.28
C PRO A 22 19.33 -12.57 -17.28
N CYS A 23 20.19 -13.34 -16.60
CA CYS A 23 21.11 -12.79 -15.58
C CYS A 23 22.07 -11.74 -16.15
N SER A 24 22.44 -11.84 -17.43
CA SER A 24 23.26 -10.83 -18.11
C SER A 24 22.65 -9.42 -18.13
N LEU A 25 21.33 -9.30 -18.03
CA LEU A 25 20.64 -7.99 -17.93
C LEU A 25 20.54 -7.47 -16.49
N VAL A 26 20.68 -8.34 -15.49
CA VAL A 26 20.42 -8.02 -14.08
C VAL A 26 21.72 -7.85 -13.30
N GLU A 27 22.74 -8.65 -13.61
CA GLU A 27 24.03 -8.64 -12.91
C GLU A 27 24.74 -7.27 -12.92
N PRO A 28 24.78 -6.50 -14.02
CA PRO A 28 25.37 -5.17 -14.01
C PRO A 28 24.73 -4.23 -12.97
N CYS A 29 23.48 -4.49 -12.60
CA CYS A 29 22.75 -3.69 -11.61
C CYS A 29 23.04 -4.09 -10.17
N TYR A 30 23.40 -5.35 -9.96
CA TYR A 30 23.90 -5.80 -8.67
C TYR A 30 25.33 -5.35 -8.46
N SER A 31 26.20 -5.52 -9.46
CA SER A 31 27.63 -5.17 -9.33
C SER A 31 27.85 -3.66 -9.24
N ASN A 32 27.12 -2.88 -10.04
CA ASN A 32 27.30 -1.43 -10.08
C ASN A 32 26.26 -0.67 -9.24
N GLY A 33 25.44 -1.40 -8.46
CA GLY A 33 24.32 -0.81 -7.74
C GLY A 33 24.73 0.29 -6.77
N ALA A 34 25.80 0.07 -6.00
CA ALA A 34 26.32 1.06 -5.06
C ALA A 34 26.85 2.32 -5.76
N ASP A 35 27.56 2.14 -6.87
CA ASP A 35 28.07 3.25 -7.68
C ASP A 35 26.93 4.06 -8.29
N TYR A 36 25.90 3.38 -8.82
CA TYR A 36 24.72 4.04 -9.36
C TYR A 36 23.95 4.81 -8.29
N ILE A 37 23.78 4.25 -7.09
CA ILE A 37 23.16 4.96 -5.97
C ILE A 37 23.94 6.22 -5.65
N THR A 38 25.26 6.14 -5.54
CA THR A 38 26.12 7.27 -5.17
C THR A 38 26.07 8.36 -6.23
N GLN A 39 26.27 8.00 -7.50
CA GLN A 39 26.20 8.94 -8.61
C GLN A 39 24.79 9.54 -8.78
N CYS A 40 23.74 8.79 -8.45
CA CYS A 40 22.37 9.30 -8.48
C CYS A 40 22.06 10.18 -7.28
N ALA A 41 22.58 9.88 -6.10
CA ALA A 41 22.49 10.76 -4.94
C ALA A 41 23.17 12.10 -5.23
N ASP A 42 24.34 12.09 -5.88
CA ASP A 42 25.07 13.30 -6.30
C ASP A 42 24.22 14.16 -7.25
N ARG A 43 23.55 13.54 -8.24
CA ARG A 43 22.61 14.25 -9.12
C ARG A 43 21.37 14.78 -8.40
N CYS A 44 20.99 14.15 -7.29
CA CYS A 44 19.79 14.48 -6.52
C CYS A 44 20.07 15.33 -5.28
N GLN A 45 21.29 15.88 -5.13
CA GLN A 45 21.73 16.63 -3.95
C GLN A 45 20.79 17.77 -3.56
N ASN A 46 20.15 18.44 -4.53
CA ASN A 46 19.21 19.54 -4.28
C ASN A 46 17.99 19.12 -3.45
N HIS A 47 17.61 17.84 -3.50
CA HIS A 47 16.55 17.31 -2.64
C HIS A 47 17.00 17.10 -1.20
N PHE A 48 18.29 16.85 -0.97
CA PHE A 48 18.86 16.74 0.37
C PHE A 48 19.08 18.12 1.00
N THR A 49 19.56 19.11 0.24
CA THR A 49 19.72 20.47 0.78
C THR A 49 18.37 21.11 1.09
N SER A 50 17.31 20.77 0.35
CA SER A 50 15.93 21.19 0.68
C SER A 50 15.41 20.68 2.03
N LEU A 51 16.12 19.75 2.67
CA LEU A 51 15.84 19.26 4.03
C LEU A 51 16.51 20.08 5.13
N GLY A 52 17.34 21.07 4.78
CA GLY A 52 18.30 21.63 5.73
C GLY A 52 19.41 20.63 6.13
N LEU A 53 19.50 19.49 5.43
CA LEU A 53 20.57 18.53 5.64
C LEU A 53 21.83 18.95 4.86
N SER A 54 22.98 18.79 5.50
CA SER A 54 24.27 18.90 4.81
C SER A 54 24.41 17.73 3.84
N TYR A 55 24.33 18.01 2.54
CA TYR A 55 24.58 16.99 1.51
C TYR A 55 25.95 16.31 1.67
N PRO A 56 27.05 17.03 1.97
CA PRO A 56 28.32 16.38 2.29
C PRO A 56 28.24 15.37 3.44
N ALA A 57 27.52 15.68 4.52
CA ALA A 57 27.33 14.76 5.63
C ALA A 57 26.48 13.54 5.24
N ALA A 58 25.39 13.78 4.50
CA ALA A 58 24.53 12.71 3.98
C ALA A 58 25.29 11.80 3.00
N ARG A 59 26.09 12.39 2.11
CA ARG A 59 26.94 11.67 1.15
C ARG A 59 27.98 10.83 1.87
N LYS A 60 28.68 11.40 2.86
CA LYS A 60 29.62 10.64 3.70
C LYS A 60 28.93 9.46 4.38
N CYS A 61 27.75 9.68 4.96
CA CYS A 61 26.93 8.63 5.57
C CYS A 61 26.56 7.52 4.57
N ILE A 62 26.20 7.86 3.32
CA ILE A 62 25.92 6.89 2.26
C ILE A 62 27.17 6.08 1.94
N LEU A 63 28.31 6.74 1.72
CA LEU A 63 29.58 6.10 1.38
C LEU A 63 30.06 5.14 2.48
N ASP A 64 30.00 5.58 3.74
CA ASP A 64 30.37 4.76 4.90
C ASP A 64 29.52 3.49 5.04
N LYS A 65 28.37 3.44 4.36
CA LYS A 65 27.40 2.35 4.43
C LYS A 65 27.31 1.52 3.16
N ILE A 66 28.03 1.89 2.10
CA ILE A 66 28.13 1.10 0.87
C ILE A 66 28.55 -0.35 1.14
N PRO A 67 29.61 -0.64 1.94
CA PRO A 67 30.03 -2.02 2.17
C PRO A 67 28.89 -2.88 2.75
N ALA A 68 28.21 -2.35 3.76
CA ALA A 68 27.09 -3.02 4.40
C ALA A 68 25.88 -3.16 3.45
N MET A 69 25.63 -2.19 2.56
CA MET A 69 24.59 -2.31 1.53
C MET A 69 24.90 -3.40 0.52
N THR A 70 26.14 -3.47 0.03
CA THR A 70 26.62 -4.51 -0.89
C THR A 70 26.48 -5.89 -0.25
N ASP A 71 26.93 -6.04 1.00
CA ASP A 71 26.77 -7.24 1.80
C ASP A 71 25.30 -7.67 1.97
N THR A 72 24.42 -6.69 2.16
CA THR A 72 22.98 -6.94 2.31
C THR A 72 22.35 -7.41 1.00
N VAL A 73 22.73 -6.81 -0.13
CA VAL A 73 22.28 -7.23 -1.46
C VAL A 73 22.77 -8.65 -1.76
N GLU A 74 24.02 -8.96 -1.44
CA GLU A 74 24.57 -10.30 -1.62
C GLU A 74 23.87 -11.33 -0.72
N CYS A 75 23.65 -10.99 0.54
CA CYS A 75 22.86 -11.81 1.47
C CYS A 75 21.46 -12.08 0.93
N ALA A 76 20.76 -11.05 0.44
CA ALA A 76 19.43 -11.20 -0.12
C ALA A 76 19.44 -12.04 -1.41
N ARG A 77 20.42 -11.84 -2.30
CA ARG A 77 20.63 -12.65 -3.51
C ARG A 77 20.77 -14.14 -3.15
N LYS A 78 21.61 -14.47 -2.16
CA LYS A 78 21.78 -15.85 -1.67
C LYS A 78 20.47 -16.45 -1.13
N ASN A 79 19.67 -15.65 -0.43
CA ASN A 79 18.39 -16.08 0.13
C ASN A 79 17.27 -16.27 -0.92
N PHE A 80 17.32 -15.56 -2.05
CA PHE A 80 16.30 -15.71 -3.10
C PHE A 80 16.61 -16.81 -4.11
N GLY A 81 17.84 -17.31 -4.18
CA GLY A 81 18.26 -18.29 -5.17
C GLY A 81 18.32 -17.70 -6.58
N GLU A 82 17.94 -18.49 -7.59
CA GLU A 82 17.96 -18.09 -9.00
C GLU A 82 16.80 -17.13 -9.35
N VAL A 83 17.01 -15.84 -9.07
CA VAL A 83 16.04 -14.77 -9.42
C VAL A 83 16.01 -14.41 -10.90
N CYS A 84 17.06 -14.78 -11.64
CA CYS A 84 17.21 -14.60 -13.08
C CYS A 84 17.60 -15.96 -13.72
N ALA A 85 17.38 -16.11 -15.02
CA ALA A 85 17.73 -17.33 -15.76
C ALA A 85 18.94 -17.09 -16.68
N ALA A 86 19.62 -18.12 -17.18
CA ALA A 86 20.73 -17.94 -18.13
C ALA A 86 20.26 -17.44 -19.52
N ARG A 87 19.00 -17.66 -19.84
CA ARG A 87 18.28 -17.24 -21.07
C ARG A 87 16.89 -16.71 -20.66
N PRO A 88 16.06 -16.15 -21.55
CA PRO A 88 14.67 -15.84 -21.21
C PRO A 88 14.01 -17.05 -20.55
N GLY A 89 13.74 -16.93 -19.26
CA GLY A 89 13.36 -18.06 -18.41
C GLY A 89 11.84 -18.28 -18.39
N PRO A 90 11.34 -19.14 -17.49
CA PRO A 90 9.91 -19.35 -17.32
C PRO A 90 9.17 -18.03 -17.07
N MET A 91 7.87 -18.05 -17.37
CA MET A 91 7.01 -16.91 -17.09
C MET A 91 6.93 -16.69 -15.57
N VAL A 92 7.19 -15.47 -15.12
CA VAL A 92 7.14 -15.05 -13.72
C VAL A 92 6.10 -13.95 -13.53
N PRO A 93 5.49 -13.83 -12.33
CA PRO A 93 4.59 -12.72 -12.04
C PRO A 93 5.32 -11.39 -12.21
N LYS A 94 4.81 -10.51 -13.07
CA LYS A 94 5.38 -9.16 -13.22
C LYS A 94 5.10 -8.36 -11.94
N ARG A 95 6.19 -7.87 -11.35
CA ARG A 95 6.18 -7.13 -10.08
C ARG A 95 6.11 -5.63 -10.30
N TYR A 96 5.71 -4.94 -9.25
CA TYR A 96 5.50 -3.50 -9.26
C TYR A 96 6.35 -2.80 -8.21
N ALA A 97 6.78 -1.60 -8.55
CA ALA A 97 7.63 -0.79 -7.72
C ALA A 97 6.75 -0.23 -6.61
N GLU A 98 5.50 0.06 -6.92
CA GLU A 98 4.48 0.53 -6.02
C GLU A 98 4.15 -0.51 -4.95
N THR A 99 4.04 -1.80 -5.31
CA THR A 99 3.75 -2.87 -4.34
C THR A 99 4.96 -3.21 -3.47
N MET A 100 6.16 -3.21 -4.06
CA MET A 100 7.41 -3.36 -3.31
C MET A 100 7.67 -2.15 -2.38
N GLN A 101 7.47 -0.92 -2.87
CA GLN A 101 7.53 0.32 -2.07
C GLN A 101 6.55 0.24 -0.92
N LEU A 102 5.34 -0.24 -1.17
CA LEU A 102 4.34 -0.36 -0.13
C LEU A 102 4.77 -1.33 0.96
N ALA A 103 5.23 -2.53 0.58
CA ALA A 103 5.72 -3.51 1.53
C ALA A 103 6.93 -2.97 2.33
N ALA A 104 7.82 -2.24 1.65
CA ALA A 104 8.93 -1.51 2.28
C ALA A 104 8.47 -0.44 3.28
N PHE A 105 7.55 0.43 2.86
CA PHE A 105 6.98 1.50 3.68
C PHE A 105 6.25 0.93 4.89
N ARG A 106 5.60 -0.23 4.75
CA ARG A 106 4.94 -0.91 5.84
C ARG A 106 5.94 -1.34 6.92
N GLU A 107 7.04 -2.01 6.54
CA GLU A 107 8.08 -2.38 7.49
C GLU A 107 8.79 -1.15 8.09
N LEU A 108 9.04 -0.12 7.28
CA LEU A 108 9.57 1.16 7.76
C LEU A 108 8.69 1.79 8.83
N ASN A 109 7.38 1.90 8.55
CA ASN A 109 6.44 2.46 9.50
C ASN A 109 6.40 1.63 10.79
N GLU A 110 6.49 0.29 10.69
CA GLU A 110 6.55 -0.57 11.87
C GLU A 110 7.81 -0.31 12.72
N MET A 111 8.98 -0.17 12.08
CA MET A 111 10.23 0.14 12.80
C MET A 111 10.22 1.53 13.40
N ILE A 112 9.72 2.53 12.67
CA ILE A 112 9.64 3.91 13.15
C ILE A 112 8.66 4.02 14.32
N PHE A 113 7.56 3.26 14.25
CA PHE A 113 6.61 3.17 15.36
C PHE A 113 7.26 2.53 16.58
N GLN A 114 8.02 1.44 16.40
CA GLN A 114 8.78 0.78 17.48
C GLN A 114 9.88 1.68 18.07
N SER A 115 10.44 2.60 17.29
CA SER A 115 11.51 3.51 17.74
C SER A 115 10.99 4.80 18.38
N GLY A 116 9.67 5.00 18.50
CA GLY A 116 9.08 6.23 19.06
C GLY A 116 9.23 7.49 18.18
N LEU A 117 9.70 7.35 16.93
CA LEU A 117 9.97 8.48 16.01
C LEU A 117 8.74 8.85 15.14
N ALA A 118 7.54 8.43 15.53
CA ALA A 118 6.33 8.61 14.72
C ALA A 118 6.00 10.10 14.45
N GLY A 119 6.33 11.00 15.39
CA GLY A 119 6.06 12.44 15.27
C GLY A 119 6.86 13.16 14.18
N GLU A 120 8.06 12.69 13.86
CA GLU A 120 8.97 13.35 12.90
C GLU A 120 8.78 12.85 11.45
N MET A 121 7.99 11.78 11.25
CA MET A 121 7.82 11.13 9.95
C MET A 121 7.17 12.00 8.88
N GLY A 122 6.30 12.94 9.27
CA GLY A 122 5.52 13.73 8.32
C GLY A 122 6.42 14.51 7.35
N VAL A 123 7.46 15.15 7.89
CA VAL A 123 8.45 15.92 7.12
C VAL A 123 9.42 14.98 6.41
N LEU A 124 9.94 13.99 7.12
CA LEU A 124 10.95 13.06 6.60
C LEU A 124 10.42 12.25 5.41
N SER A 125 9.16 11.79 5.44
CA SER A 125 8.59 10.97 4.36
C SER A 125 8.31 11.74 3.08
N LYS A 126 7.82 13.00 3.18
CA LYS A 126 7.53 13.83 2.00
C LYS A 126 8.78 14.09 1.17
N VAL A 127 9.90 14.30 1.84
CA VAL A 127 11.14 14.68 1.17
C VAL A 127 12.00 13.46 0.84
N ALA A 128 12.01 12.41 1.67
CA ALA A 128 12.52 11.10 1.27
C ALA A 128 11.85 10.65 -0.05
N LYS A 129 10.54 10.85 -0.20
CA LYS A 129 9.84 10.53 -1.46
C LYS A 129 10.37 11.33 -2.66
N LYS A 130 10.74 12.60 -2.50
CA LYS A 130 11.33 13.41 -3.58
C LYS A 130 12.75 12.96 -3.92
N ALA A 131 13.61 12.82 -2.92
CA ALA A 131 15.00 12.37 -3.10
C ALA A 131 15.05 10.96 -3.71
N LEU A 132 14.28 10.02 -3.17
CA LEU A 132 14.17 8.67 -3.71
C LEU A 132 13.54 8.67 -5.10
N GLY A 133 12.52 9.48 -5.36
CA GLY A 133 11.93 9.61 -6.69
C GLY A 133 12.95 10.06 -7.74
N CYS A 134 13.83 11.00 -7.37
CA CYS A 134 14.94 11.44 -8.20
C CYS A 134 15.98 10.33 -8.41
N ILE A 135 16.43 9.66 -7.34
CA ILE A 135 17.41 8.57 -7.40
C ILE A 135 16.88 7.43 -8.28
N THR A 136 15.62 7.01 -8.07
CA THR A 136 14.95 6.00 -8.89
C THR A 136 14.94 6.41 -10.36
N LYS A 137 14.54 7.65 -10.70
CA LYS A 137 14.55 8.13 -12.10
C LYS A 137 15.95 8.08 -12.70
N CYS A 138 16.96 8.53 -11.97
CA CYS A 138 18.35 8.50 -12.40
C CYS A 138 18.85 7.07 -12.64
N MET A 139 18.54 6.14 -11.74
CA MET A 139 18.90 4.73 -11.89
C MET A 139 18.16 4.07 -13.07
N LYS A 140 16.94 4.53 -13.41
CA LYS A 140 16.25 4.10 -14.65
C LYS A 140 17.00 4.48 -15.91
N GLN A 141 17.52 5.71 -15.95
CA GLN A 141 18.30 6.19 -17.09
C GLN A 141 19.62 5.42 -17.27
N ARG A 142 20.13 4.79 -16.21
CA ARG A 142 21.35 3.97 -16.25
C ARG A 142 21.11 2.50 -16.64
N GLY A 143 19.93 2.17 -17.15
CA GLY A 143 19.64 0.83 -17.69
C GLY A 143 19.33 -0.23 -16.63
N CYS A 144 19.40 0.10 -15.35
CA CYS A 144 19.06 -0.83 -14.29
C CYS A 144 17.59 -0.98 -14.00
N ALA A 145 16.78 -0.14 -14.65
CA ALA A 145 15.35 -0.12 -14.48
C ALA A 145 14.62 -0.32 -15.81
N GLY A 146 14.20 -1.56 -16.06
CA GLY A 146 13.19 -1.83 -17.06
C GLY A 146 13.73 -2.08 -18.46
N SER A 147 14.25 -3.28 -18.67
CA SER A 147 13.71 -4.00 -19.82
C SER A 147 12.21 -4.20 -19.55
N LYS A 148 11.35 -3.50 -20.31
CA LYS A 148 9.88 -3.61 -20.16
C LYS A 148 9.36 -5.03 -20.43
N THR A 149 10.21 -5.92 -20.93
CA THR A 149 9.80 -7.21 -21.50
C THR A 149 10.02 -8.40 -20.56
N CYS A 150 10.73 -8.26 -19.43
CA CYS A 150 11.02 -9.38 -18.53
C CYS A 150 10.87 -9.02 -17.04
N GLY A 151 10.79 -10.04 -16.17
CA GLY A 151 10.68 -9.90 -14.71
C GLY A 151 11.66 -10.78 -13.93
N LEU A 152 11.80 -10.55 -12.62
CA LEU A 152 12.62 -11.39 -11.74
C LEU A 152 11.74 -12.43 -11.01
N ALA A 153 12.24 -13.66 -10.86
CA ALA A 153 11.62 -14.74 -10.09
C ALA A 153 11.80 -14.52 -8.58
N LEU A 154 11.32 -13.38 -8.08
CA LEU A 154 11.39 -13.04 -6.67
C LEU A 154 10.23 -13.71 -5.89
N PRO A 155 10.38 -13.98 -4.58
CA PRO A 155 9.27 -14.36 -3.70
C PRO A 155 8.35 -13.16 -3.42
N SER A 156 7.22 -13.34 -2.74
CA SER A 156 6.25 -12.25 -2.46
C SER A 156 6.91 -10.96 -1.97
N ASP A 157 6.36 -9.77 -2.30
CA ASP A 157 6.99 -8.48 -1.96
C ASP A 157 7.29 -8.36 -0.45
N ASN A 158 6.39 -8.86 0.40
CA ASN A 158 6.63 -8.93 1.85
C ASN A 158 7.82 -9.82 2.22
N GLN A 159 8.00 -10.96 1.54
CA GLN A 159 9.13 -11.84 1.79
C GLN A 159 10.43 -11.21 1.30
N VAL A 160 10.44 -10.59 0.11
CA VAL A 160 11.59 -9.81 -0.38
C VAL A 160 12.00 -8.78 0.67
N VAL A 161 11.04 -7.98 1.10
CA VAL A 161 11.23 -6.93 2.09
C VAL A 161 11.77 -7.47 3.42
N ARG A 162 11.20 -8.57 3.94
CA ARG A 162 11.67 -9.20 5.19
C ARG A 162 13.05 -9.81 5.07
N THR A 163 13.37 -10.44 3.95
CA THR A 163 14.72 -10.97 3.69
C THR A 163 15.74 -9.84 3.66
N PHE A 164 15.45 -8.74 2.94
CA PHE A 164 16.31 -7.55 2.96
C PHE A 164 16.46 -6.96 4.36
N LYS A 165 15.36 -6.88 5.12
CA LYS A 165 15.38 -6.42 6.52
C LYS A 165 16.29 -7.32 7.38
N GLY A 166 16.14 -8.64 7.30
CA GLY A 166 16.97 -9.59 8.05
C GLY A 166 18.46 -9.50 7.70
N CYS A 167 18.77 -9.41 6.40
CA CYS A 167 20.14 -9.20 5.91
C CYS A 167 20.73 -7.85 6.34
N ALA A 168 19.92 -6.78 6.35
CA ALA A 168 20.36 -5.46 6.81
C ALA A 168 20.58 -5.44 8.33
N GLN A 169 19.77 -6.18 9.09
CA GLN A 169 19.87 -6.34 10.53
C GLN A 169 21.17 -7.04 10.93
N SER A 170 21.51 -8.15 10.28
CA SER A 170 22.73 -8.90 10.56
C SER A 170 24.02 -8.13 10.26
N ARG A 171 23.93 -7.07 9.46
CA ARG A 171 25.05 -6.17 9.10
C ARG A 171 25.00 -4.80 9.79
N GLY A 172 24.09 -4.61 10.75
CA GLY A 172 24.01 -3.37 11.54
C GLY A 172 23.58 -2.11 10.76
N LEU A 173 22.95 -2.24 9.58
CA LEU A 173 22.42 -1.09 8.83
C LEU A 173 21.13 -0.52 9.44
N LEU A 174 20.41 -1.34 10.20
CA LEU A 174 19.07 -1.04 10.69
C LEU A 174 19.03 -0.17 11.96
N THR A 175 20.17 0.34 12.39
CA THR A 175 20.22 1.34 13.47
C THR A 175 19.62 2.69 13.04
N THR A 176 19.40 2.92 11.72
CA THR A 176 18.75 4.15 11.23
C THR A 176 17.72 3.88 10.12
N PRO A 177 16.49 4.44 10.20
CA PRO A 177 15.42 4.23 9.20
C PRO A 177 15.75 4.77 7.80
N ALA A 178 16.72 5.68 7.68
CA ALA A 178 17.16 6.25 6.39
C ALA A 178 17.85 5.21 5.47
N MET A 179 18.46 4.17 6.04
CA MET A 179 19.24 3.19 5.28
C MET A 179 18.36 2.17 4.56
N LEU A 180 17.24 1.80 5.19
CA LEU A 180 16.26 0.90 4.57
C LEU A 180 15.61 1.57 3.33
N LEU A 181 15.39 2.89 3.36
CA LEU A 181 14.90 3.68 2.22
C LEU A 181 15.84 3.64 1.00
N LEU A 182 17.16 3.59 1.22
CA LEU A 182 18.16 3.49 0.15
C LEU A 182 18.22 2.07 -0.43
N ILE A 183 18.18 1.04 0.42
CA ILE A 183 18.13 -0.37 0.00
C ILE A 183 16.84 -0.65 -0.80
N PHE A 184 15.71 -0.06 -0.39
CA PHE A 184 14.49 -0.19 -1.17
C PHE A 184 14.54 0.56 -2.50
N SER A 185 15.21 1.71 -2.57
CA SER A 185 15.32 2.46 -3.83
C SER A 185 16.09 1.76 -4.93
N SER A 186 17.04 0.88 -4.58
CA SER A 186 17.75 0.05 -5.55
C SER A 186 16.95 -1.16 -6.05
N LEU A 187 15.98 -1.66 -5.28
CA LEU A 187 15.07 -2.74 -5.70
C LEU A 187 13.95 -2.26 -6.65
N LEU A 188 13.67 -0.96 -6.68
CA LEU A 188 12.51 -0.39 -7.39
C LEU A 188 12.70 -0.17 -8.88
N LEU A 189 13.78 -0.71 -9.43
CA LEU A 189 14.16 -0.46 -10.79
C LEU A 189 13.41 -1.37 -11.79
N SER A 190 13.05 -2.59 -11.48
CA SER A 190 12.62 -3.55 -12.52
C SER A 190 11.14 -3.48 -12.93
N VAL A 191 10.50 -2.30 -12.97
CA VAL A 191 9.03 -2.24 -13.01
C VAL A 191 8.46 -1.38 -14.13
N SER A 192 7.56 -2.02 -14.89
CA SER A 192 6.60 -1.38 -15.81
C SER A 192 5.17 -1.58 -15.28
N SER A 193 4.29 -0.59 -15.43
CA SER A 193 2.84 -0.77 -15.20
C SER A 193 2.30 -1.86 -16.14
N GLN A 194 1.42 -2.76 -15.68
CA GLN A 194 0.69 -3.67 -16.58
C GLN A 194 -0.56 -2.95 -17.06
N MET A 195 -0.85 -3.06 -18.34
CA MET A 195 -2.11 -2.62 -18.90
C MET A 195 -3.01 -3.86 -19.00
N ILE A 196 -4.27 -3.74 -18.60
CA ILE A 196 -5.31 -4.78 -18.72
C ILE A 196 -6.52 -4.17 -19.43
N PRO A 197 -7.36 -4.94 -20.13
CA PRO A 197 -8.54 -4.39 -20.80
C PRO A 197 -9.45 -3.68 -19.80
N GLN A 198 -10.07 -2.55 -20.18
CA GLN A 198 -11.04 -1.89 -19.32
C GLN A 198 -12.31 -2.75 -19.21
N CYS A 199 -12.85 -2.90 -18.00
CA CYS A 199 -14.11 -3.60 -17.78
C CYS A 199 -15.27 -2.85 -18.42
N THR A 200 -16.24 -3.60 -18.93
CA THR A 200 -17.50 -3.02 -19.40
C THR A 200 -18.41 -2.65 -18.22
N CYS A 201 -19.30 -1.69 -18.42
CA CYS A 201 -20.25 -1.29 -17.37
C CYS A 201 -21.24 -2.42 -17.03
N ALA A 202 -21.59 -3.26 -18.00
CA ALA A 202 -22.40 -4.46 -17.77
C ALA A 202 -21.70 -5.49 -16.86
N GLU A 203 -20.37 -5.60 -16.98
CA GLU A 203 -19.59 -6.49 -16.12
C GLU A 203 -19.54 -6.03 -14.66
N ILE A 204 -19.57 -4.72 -14.42
CA ILE A 204 -19.34 -4.15 -13.09
C ILE A 204 -20.65 -3.71 -12.42
N GLY A 205 -21.72 -3.46 -13.18
CA GLY A 205 -23.04 -3.06 -12.67
C GLY A 205 -23.54 -3.93 -11.51
N PRO A 206 -23.68 -5.27 -11.69
CA PRO A 206 -24.17 -6.15 -10.63
C PRO A 206 -23.33 -6.13 -9.35
N CYS A 207 -22.06 -5.75 -9.46
CA CYS A 207 -21.16 -5.63 -8.34
C CYS A 207 -21.47 -4.40 -7.48
N TYR A 208 -21.80 -3.27 -8.10
CA TYR A 208 -22.22 -2.07 -7.38
C TYR A 208 -23.58 -2.26 -6.74
N ASP A 209 -24.51 -2.88 -7.46
CA ASP A 209 -25.90 -3.02 -7.01
C ASP A 209 -26.00 -3.96 -5.79
N ASN A 210 -25.14 -4.98 -5.70
CA ASN A 210 -25.15 -5.98 -4.62
C ASN A 210 -24.07 -5.74 -3.54
N ILE A 211 -23.48 -4.55 -3.50
CA ILE A 211 -22.30 -4.27 -2.67
C ILE A 211 -22.61 -4.33 -1.16
N ALA A 212 -23.78 -3.83 -0.75
CA ALA A 212 -24.22 -3.82 0.64
C ALA A 212 -24.50 -5.24 1.14
N ASP A 213 -25.15 -6.06 0.33
CA ASP A 213 -25.44 -7.46 0.63
C ASP A 213 -24.17 -8.28 0.71
N THR A 214 -23.28 -8.13 -0.28
CA THR A 214 -21.98 -8.81 -0.30
C THR A 214 -21.16 -8.45 0.93
N LEU A 215 -21.15 -7.16 1.31
CA LEU A 215 -20.46 -6.71 2.50
C LEU A 215 -21.05 -7.31 3.77
N THR A 216 -22.37 -7.35 3.90
CA THR A 216 -23.06 -7.90 5.07
C THR A 216 -22.76 -9.39 5.22
N GLN A 217 -22.92 -10.17 4.14
CA GLN A 217 -22.59 -11.60 4.14
C GLN A 217 -21.11 -11.86 4.46
N CYS A 218 -20.21 -11.01 3.97
CA CYS A 218 -18.79 -11.13 4.26
C CYS A 218 -18.45 -10.72 5.69
N ALA A 219 -19.14 -9.75 6.27
CA ALA A 219 -19.02 -9.43 7.68
C ALA A 219 -19.49 -10.61 8.54
N ASP A 220 -20.63 -11.22 8.21
CA ASP A 220 -21.18 -12.40 8.91
C ASP A 220 -20.20 -13.56 8.87
N ARG A 221 -19.60 -13.83 7.71
CA ARG A 221 -18.58 -14.88 7.55
C ARG A 221 -17.29 -14.60 8.34
N CYS A 222 -16.99 -13.34 8.58
CA CYS A 222 -15.80 -12.89 9.30
C CYS A 222 -16.06 -12.61 10.79
N GLN A 223 -17.25 -12.94 11.31
CA GLN A 223 -17.66 -12.66 12.70
C GLN A 223 -16.68 -13.20 13.76
N ASN A 224 -16.02 -14.32 13.49
CA ASN A 224 -15.07 -14.95 14.42
C ASN A 224 -13.89 -14.02 14.77
N HIS A 225 -13.54 -13.08 13.89
CA HIS A 225 -12.50 -12.09 14.18
C HIS A 225 -12.96 -11.02 15.16
N PHE A 226 -14.26 -10.73 15.23
CA PHE A 226 -14.84 -9.83 16.22
C PHE A 226 -15.02 -10.53 17.56
N THR A 227 -15.60 -11.74 17.57
CA THR A 227 -15.84 -12.48 18.82
C THR A 227 -14.55 -12.87 19.53
N SER A 228 -13.45 -13.10 18.80
CA SER A 228 -12.12 -13.33 19.39
C SER A 228 -11.58 -12.18 20.26
N LEU A 229 -12.25 -11.03 20.25
CA LEU A 229 -11.93 -9.86 21.06
C LEU A 229 -12.87 -9.63 22.24
N GLY A 230 -13.81 -10.55 22.48
CA GLY A 230 -14.91 -10.29 23.41
C GLY A 230 -15.92 -9.27 22.88
N VAL A 231 -15.88 -8.93 21.58
CA VAL A 231 -16.88 -8.07 20.96
C VAL A 231 -18.13 -8.88 20.63
N SER A 232 -19.28 -8.40 21.10
CA SER A 232 -20.60 -8.87 20.71
C SER A 232 -20.83 -8.59 19.23
N TYR A 233 -20.67 -9.63 18.41
CA TYR A 233 -20.86 -9.53 16.97
C TYR A 233 -22.27 -9.01 16.59
N PRO A 234 -23.39 -9.45 17.19
CA PRO A 234 -24.71 -8.92 16.86
C PRO A 234 -24.81 -7.40 17.04
N VAL A 235 -24.24 -6.86 18.12
CA VAL A 235 -24.24 -5.41 18.40
C VAL A 235 -23.35 -4.69 17.39
N ALA A 236 -22.11 -5.16 17.19
CA ALA A 236 -21.18 -4.56 16.23
C ALA A 236 -21.73 -4.60 14.79
N ARG A 237 -22.43 -5.68 14.43
CA ARG A 237 -23.12 -5.83 13.15
C ARG A 237 -24.18 -4.76 12.99
N GLN A 238 -25.03 -4.57 14.00
CA GLN A 238 -26.05 -3.52 13.97
C GLN A 238 -25.42 -2.13 13.78
N CYS A 239 -24.33 -1.82 14.49
CA CYS A 239 -23.59 -0.57 14.31
C CYS A 239 -23.17 -0.32 12.85
N ILE A 240 -22.72 -1.38 12.17
CA ILE A 240 -22.31 -1.32 10.76
C ILE A 240 -23.52 -1.14 9.84
N LEU A 241 -24.59 -1.90 10.08
CA LEU A 241 -25.82 -1.82 9.30
C LEU A 241 -26.46 -0.44 9.37
N ASP A 242 -26.44 0.21 10.53
CA ASP A 242 -26.95 1.56 10.73
C ASP A 242 -26.22 2.62 9.87
N LYS A 243 -25.00 2.32 9.42
CA LYS A 243 -24.20 3.20 8.55
C LYS A 243 -24.21 2.78 7.08
N LEU A 244 -24.86 1.67 6.72
CA LEU A 244 -24.97 1.24 5.31
C LEU A 244 -25.67 2.26 4.41
N PRO A 245 -26.74 2.96 4.81
CA PRO A 245 -27.36 3.97 3.95
C PRO A 245 -26.39 5.13 3.60
N GLY A 246 -25.59 5.57 4.58
CA GLY A 246 -24.54 6.56 4.36
C GLY A 246 -23.43 6.04 3.43
N PHE A 247 -23.09 4.76 3.52
CA PHE A 247 -22.16 4.11 2.61
C PHE A 247 -22.69 4.02 1.18
N ALA A 248 -23.93 3.60 0.98
CA ALA A 248 -24.57 3.57 -0.34
C ALA A 248 -24.58 4.97 -0.98
N SER A 249 -24.93 5.99 -0.20
CA SER A 249 -24.88 7.39 -0.64
C SER A 249 -23.47 7.85 -1.00
N THR A 250 -22.46 7.46 -0.21
CA THR A 250 -21.05 7.71 -0.51
C THR A 250 -20.62 7.07 -1.83
N LEU A 251 -21.01 5.80 -2.06
CA LEU A 251 -20.67 5.08 -3.28
C LEU A 251 -21.31 5.71 -4.51
N GLN A 252 -22.58 6.13 -4.39
CA GLN A 252 -23.28 6.80 -5.48
C GLN A 252 -22.62 8.14 -5.83
N CYS A 253 -22.24 8.92 -4.81
CA CYS A 253 -21.46 10.14 -5.01
C CYS A 253 -20.09 9.87 -5.64
N ALA A 254 -19.37 8.84 -5.18
CA ALA A 254 -18.06 8.51 -5.74
C ALA A 254 -18.18 8.08 -7.21
N LYS A 255 -19.20 7.26 -7.53
CA LYS A 255 -19.51 6.84 -8.90
C LYS A 255 -19.78 8.03 -9.82
N SER A 256 -20.57 9.00 -9.39
CA SER A 256 -20.85 10.20 -10.20
C SER A 256 -19.61 11.10 -10.37
N ASN A 257 -18.72 11.15 -9.38
CA ASN A 257 -17.51 11.96 -9.45
C ASN A 257 -16.36 11.35 -10.26
N PHE A 258 -16.33 10.02 -10.44
CA PHE A 258 -15.29 9.37 -11.25
C PHE A 258 -15.60 9.33 -12.75
N GLY A 259 -16.82 9.65 -13.17
CA GLY A 259 -17.25 9.60 -14.57
C GLY A 259 -17.25 8.17 -15.13
N ASP A 260 -16.93 8.03 -16.42
CA ASP A 260 -16.94 6.77 -17.14
C ASP A 260 -15.73 5.88 -16.79
N VAL A 261 -15.78 5.27 -15.61
CA VAL A 261 -14.73 4.34 -15.12
C VAL A 261 -14.76 2.98 -15.82
N CYS A 262 -15.86 2.64 -16.48
CA CYS A 262 -16.07 1.43 -17.26
C CYS A 262 -16.39 1.79 -18.71
N ALA A 263 -16.10 0.87 -19.64
CA ALA A 263 -16.42 1.06 -21.05
C ALA A 263 -17.84 0.57 -21.37
N ALA A 264 -18.51 1.19 -22.35
CA ALA A 264 -19.81 0.70 -22.81
C ALA A 264 -19.70 -0.65 -23.56
N SER A 265 -18.56 -0.88 -24.21
CA SER A 265 -18.19 -2.08 -24.98
C SER A 265 -16.74 -2.46 -24.67
N ALA A 266 -16.13 -3.38 -25.44
CA ALA A 266 -14.70 -3.69 -25.32
C ALA A 266 -13.87 -2.39 -25.28
N GLY A 267 -13.28 -2.10 -24.13
CA GLY A 267 -12.69 -0.80 -23.83
C GLY A 267 -11.19 -0.72 -24.11
N PRO A 268 -10.60 0.49 -23.98
CA PRO A 268 -9.16 0.66 -24.05
C PRO A 268 -8.44 -0.13 -22.95
N MET A 269 -7.14 -0.32 -23.11
CA MET A 269 -6.33 -0.90 -22.05
C MET A 269 -6.11 0.16 -20.96
N VAL A 270 -6.26 -0.23 -19.68
CA VAL A 270 -6.08 0.63 -18.51
C VAL A 270 -4.97 0.11 -17.59
N PRO A 271 -4.30 0.99 -16.83
CA PRO A 271 -3.31 0.55 -15.85
C PRO A 271 -3.94 -0.37 -14.80
N LYS A 272 -3.36 -1.55 -14.63
CA LYS A 272 -3.75 -2.47 -13.58
C LYS A 272 -3.44 -1.87 -12.21
N ARG A 273 -4.42 -1.93 -11.32
CA ARG A 273 -4.34 -1.42 -9.96
C ARG A 273 -4.28 -2.52 -8.92
N TYR A 274 -3.71 -2.18 -7.77
CA TYR A 274 -3.51 -3.08 -6.63
C TYR A 274 -4.31 -2.59 -5.45
N ALA A 275 -5.09 -3.47 -4.84
CA ALA A 275 -5.92 -3.07 -3.70
C ALA A 275 -5.07 -2.61 -2.54
N GLU A 276 -3.87 -3.17 -2.42
CA GLU A 276 -2.90 -2.82 -1.41
C GLU A 276 -2.44 -1.35 -1.53
N THR A 277 -2.30 -0.79 -2.75
CA THR A 277 -1.88 0.62 -2.92
C THR A 277 -3.00 1.58 -2.55
N LEU A 278 -4.24 1.26 -2.93
CA LEU A 278 -5.41 2.03 -2.56
C LEU A 278 -5.70 1.94 -1.05
N GLN A 279 -5.54 0.76 -0.44
CA GLN A 279 -5.65 0.56 1.01
C GLN A 279 -4.64 1.43 1.77
N LEU A 280 -3.41 1.54 1.27
CA LEU A 280 -2.40 2.41 1.86
C LEU A 280 -2.76 3.88 1.73
N ALA A 281 -3.18 4.33 0.54
CA ALA A 281 -3.59 5.71 0.34
C ALA A 281 -4.74 6.06 1.29
N ALA A 282 -5.73 5.17 1.42
CA ALA A 282 -6.82 5.30 2.37
C ALA A 282 -6.33 5.32 3.82
N PHE A 283 -5.42 4.42 4.20
CA PHE A 283 -4.87 4.38 5.55
C PHE A 283 -4.10 5.67 5.88
N ARG A 284 -3.29 6.19 4.95
CA ARG A 284 -2.57 7.45 5.13
C ARG A 284 -3.51 8.63 5.34
N GLU A 285 -4.58 8.72 4.55
CA GLU A 285 -5.59 9.76 4.70
C GLU A 285 -6.29 9.66 6.07
N LEU A 286 -6.74 8.45 6.44
CA LEU A 286 -7.37 8.20 7.74
C LEU A 286 -6.41 8.48 8.91
N SER A 287 -5.14 8.09 8.82
CA SER A 287 -4.14 8.43 9.81
C SER A 287 -3.90 9.94 9.88
N GLY A 288 -3.96 10.66 8.76
CA GLY A 288 -3.90 12.13 8.76
C GLY A 288 -5.05 12.77 9.55
N MET A 289 -6.26 12.19 9.44
CA MET A 289 -7.43 12.62 10.20
C MET A 289 -7.30 12.24 11.69
N LEU A 290 -6.87 11.01 11.97
CA LEU A 290 -6.81 10.47 13.34
C LEU A 290 -5.61 10.96 14.15
N ASN A 291 -4.47 11.27 13.53
CA ASN A 291 -3.29 11.78 14.24
C ASN A 291 -3.53 13.17 14.84
N GLN A 292 -4.56 13.90 14.38
CA GLN A 292 -5.03 15.10 15.05
C GLN A 292 -5.75 14.79 16.38
N SER A 293 -6.20 13.56 16.56
CA SER A 293 -6.96 13.07 17.71
C SER A 293 -6.10 12.08 18.51
N VAL A 294 -5.20 12.54 19.39
CA VAL A 294 -4.47 11.93 20.57
C VAL A 294 -4.29 10.38 20.73
N LEU A 295 -4.64 9.53 19.77
CA LEU A 295 -4.88 8.08 19.96
C LEU A 295 -3.66 7.19 19.68
N GLY A 296 -2.45 7.75 19.72
CA GLY A 296 -1.23 7.09 19.23
C GLY A 296 -0.89 5.73 19.88
N GLY A 297 -1.19 5.55 21.18
CA GLY A 297 -0.83 4.34 21.93
C GLY A 297 -1.86 3.20 21.79
N GLU A 298 -3.13 3.47 22.07
CA GLU A 298 -4.19 2.47 22.13
C GLU A 298 -4.67 2.01 20.74
N ALA A 299 -4.53 2.88 19.73
CA ALA A 299 -4.90 2.57 18.35
C ALA A 299 -4.07 1.41 17.76
N ALA A 300 -2.87 1.13 18.29
CA ALA A 300 -2.00 0.07 17.78
C ALA A 300 -2.57 -1.34 18.04
N ALA A 301 -3.11 -1.59 19.24
CA ALA A 301 -3.72 -2.86 19.59
C ALA A 301 -5.00 -3.10 18.78
N LEU A 302 -5.87 -2.10 18.71
CA LEU A 302 -7.08 -2.14 17.91
C LEU A 302 -6.78 -2.31 16.41
N GLY A 303 -5.76 -1.61 15.92
CA GLY A 303 -5.34 -1.65 14.52
C GLY A 303 -4.88 -3.02 14.04
N ARG A 304 -4.33 -3.87 14.91
CA ARG A 304 -3.97 -5.26 14.54
C ARG A 304 -5.21 -6.09 14.23
N VAL A 305 -6.28 -5.91 14.99
CA VAL A 305 -7.48 -6.73 14.84
C VAL A 305 -8.37 -6.23 13.72
N VAL A 306 -8.54 -4.91 13.64
CA VAL A 306 -9.22 -4.28 12.49
C VAL A 306 -8.58 -4.74 11.19
N ARG A 307 -7.24 -4.89 11.14
CA ARG A 307 -6.54 -5.46 9.98
C ARG A 307 -6.93 -6.91 9.67
N LYS A 308 -7.10 -7.77 10.68
CA LYS A 308 -7.54 -9.17 10.47
C LYS A 308 -8.98 -9.23 9.96
N ALA A 309 -9.91 -8.52 10.63
CA ALA A 309 -11.31 -8.48 10.24
C ALA A 309 -11.49 -7.88 8.83
N VAL A 310 -10.86 -6.73 8.56
CA VAL A 310 -10.84 -6.11 7.22
C VAL A 310 -10.20 -7.03 6.19
N GLY A 311 -9.09 -7.70 6.53
CA GLY A 311 -8.44 -8.65 5.63
C GLY A 311 -9.37 -9.80 5.24
N CYS A 312 -10.10 -10.36 6.21
CA CYS A 312 -11.10 -11.38 5.98
C CYS A 312 -12.25 -10.87 5.10
N ILE A 313 -12.85 -9.73 5.44
CA ILE A 313 -13.97 -9.13 4.68
C ILE A 313 -13.51 -8.82 3.25
N SER A 314 -12.36 -8.16 3.10
CA SER A 314 -11.73 -7.87 1.81
C SER A 314 -11.55 -9.13 0.98
N LYS A 315 -11.00 -10.20 1.57
CA LYS A 315 -10.80 -11.47 0.85
C LYS A 315 -12.14 -12.08 0.43
N CYS A 316 -13.13 -12.09 1.33
CA CYS A 316 -14.46 -12.59 1.05
C CYS A 316 -15.14 -11.81 -0.09
N VAL A 317 -15.10 -10.48 -0.04
CA VAL A 317 -15.65 -9.60 -1.07
C VAL A 317 -14.94 -9.78 -2.40
N ARG A 318 -13.62 -10.02 -2.40
CA ARG A 318 -12.90 -10.34 -3.64
C ARG A 318 -13.36 -11.67 -4.24
N THR A 319 -13.57 -12.70 -3.42
CA THR A 319 -13.99 -14.03 -3.89
C THR A 319 -15.46 -14.08 -4.32
N ARG A 320 -16.34 -13.33 -3.65
CA ARG A 320 -17.80 -13.34 -3.92
C ARG A 320 -18.29 -12.19 -4.78
N GLY A 321 -17.54 -11.10 -4.83
CA GLY A 321 -17.93 -9.88 -5.50
C GLY A 321 -17.20 -9.65 -6.82
N CYS A 322 -17.06 -8.36 -7.14
CA CYS A 322 -16.61 -7.79 -8.40
C CYS A 322 -15.27 -8.30 -8.96
N SER A 323 -14.38 -8.75 -8.06
CA SER A 323 -12.99 -9.04 -8.36
C SER A 323 -12.71 -10.50 -8.73
N GLY A 324 -13.68 -11.40 -8.56
CA GLY A 324 -13.41 -12.84 -8.41
C GLY A 324 -12.81 -13.55 -9.63
N THR A 325 -12.99 -13.04 -10.85
CA THR A 325 -12.61 -13.79 -12.08
C THR A 325 -12.28 -12.91 -13.29
N LYS A 326 -12.43 -11.58 -13.21
CA LYS A 326 -12.36 -10.73 -14.40
C LYS A 326 -10.93 -10.31 -14.70
N SER A 327 -10.51 -10.51 -15.95
CA SER A 327 -9.19 -10.13 -16.47
C SER A 327 -9.11 -8.65 -16.89
N CYS A 328 -10.12 -7.85 -16.55
CA CYS A 328 -10.25 -6.43 -16.89
C CYS A 328 -9.99 -5.50 -15.69
N GLY A 329 -9.85 -4.19 -15.90
CA GLY A 329 -9.69 -3.17 -14.85
C GLY A 329 -10.59 -1.94 -15.04
N LEU A 330 -10.70 -1.08 -14.04
CA LEU A 330 -11.46 0.18 -14.14
C LEU A 330 -10.52 1.36 -14.48
N SER A 331 -10.99 2.28 -15.33
CA SER A 331 -10.31 3.54 -15.65
C SER A 331 -10.54 4.54 -14.52
N LEU A 332 -9.87 4.30 -13.39
CA LEU A 332 -9.96 5.15 -12.21
C LEU A 332 -8.86 6.23 -12.21
N PRO A 333 -9.05 7.36 -11.50
CA PRO A 333 -8.00 8.37 -11.26
C PRO A 333 -6.97 7.87 -10.24
N SER A 334 -5.89 8.61 -9.98
CA SER A 334 -4.83 8.16 -9.06
C SER A 334 -5.36 7.74 -7.67
N ASP A 335 -4.70 6.82 -6.97
CA ASP A 335 -5.19 6.32 -5.66
C ASP A 335 -5.47 7.45 -4.66
N ASN A 336 -4.67 8.53 -4.66
CA ASN A 336 -4.92 9.70 -3.82
C ASN A 336 -6.19 10.46 -4.22
N GLN A 337 -6.46 10.58 -5.52
CA GLN A 337 -7.71 11.18 -6.02
C GLN A 337 -8.90 10.31 -5.66
N ILE A 338 -8.80 8.97 -5.80
CA ILE A 338 -9.87 8.06 -5.38
C ILE A 338 -10.20 8.26 -3.90
N VAL A 339 -9.18 8.26 -3.04
CA VAL A 339 -9.35 8.42 -1.60
C VAL A 339 -9.90 9.80 -1.26
N SER A 340 -9.41 10.85 -1.90
CA SER A 340 -9.89 12.22 -1.69
C SER A 340 -11.35 12.38 -2.13
N THR A 341 -11.73 11.89 -3.31
CA THR A 341 -13.11 11.91 -3.79
C THR A 341 -14.02 11.12 -2.85
N PHE A 342 -13.58 9.93 -2.43
CA PHE A 342 -14.35 9.11 -1.49
C PHE A 342 -14.51 9.82 -0.14
N LYS A 343 -13.48 10.49 0.37
CA LYS A 343 -13.54 11.32 1.58
C LYS A 343 -14.60 12.42 1.43
N THR A 344 -14.54 13.22 0.36
CA THR A 344 -15.52 14.28 0.10
C THR A 344 -16.95 13.74 0.02
N CYS A 345 -17.13 12.60 -0.65
CA CYS A 345 -18.43 11.92 -0.73
C CYS A 345 -18.91 11.34 0.62
N ALA A 346 -17.99 10.83 1.43
CA ALA A 346 -18.29 10.30 2.75
C ALA A 346 -18.66 11.43 3.74
N THR A 347 -18.01 12.58 3.65
CA THR A 347 -18.34 13.75 4.46
C THR A 347 -19.69 14.34 4.05
N SER A 348 -19.93 14.52 2.75
CA SER A 348 -21.21 15.07 2.24
C SER A 348 -22.41 14.16 2.49
N SER A 349 -22.22 12.83 2.48
CA SER A 349 -23.27 11.87 2.86
C SER A 349 -23.49 11.72 4.37
N GLY A 350 -22.77 12.48 5.20
CA GLY A 350 -22.86 12.40 6.65
C GLY A 350 -22.14 11.20 7.26
N LEU A 351 -21.55 10.30 6.47
CA LEU A 351 -20.87 9.08 6.93
C LEU A 351 -19.57 9.38 7.69
N LEU A 352 -18.83 10.39 7.24
CA LEU A 352 -17.54 10.80 7.75
C LEU A 352 -17.62 12.20 8.38
N THR A 353 -18.59 12.39 9.27
CA THR A 353 -18.70 13.57 10.15
C THR A 353 -18.23 13.21 11.55
N THR A 354 -17.82 14.20 12.34
CA THR A 354 -17.43 14.01 13.74
C THR A 354 -18.52 13.26 14.52
N SER A 355 -19.77 13.72 14.45
CA SER A 355 -20.91 13.06 15.11
C SER A 355 -21.08 11.59 14.66
N SER A 356 -21.08 11.31 13.35
CA SER A 356 -21.25 9.93 12.87
C SER A 356 -20.15 8.98 13.33
N VAL A 357 -18.90 9.46 13.38
CA VAL A 357 -17.77 8.65 13.84
C VAL A 357 -17.78 8.48 15.35
N GLN A 358 -18.15 9.51 16.12
CA GLN A 358 -18.36 9.40 17.57
C GLN A 358 -19.48 8.39 17.89
N THR A 359 -20.62 8.46 17.21
CA THR A 359 -21.72 7.49 17.37
C THR A 359 -21.28 6.08 17.01
N MET A 360 -20.57 5.90 15.90
CA MET A 360 -20.04 4.59 15.51
C MET A 360 -19.06 4.05 16.55
N CYS A 361 -18.16 4.91 17.05
CA CYS A 361 -17.20 4.57 18.08
C CYS A 361 -17.90 4.15 19.38
N GLY A 362 -18.88 4.92 19.86
CA GLY A 362 -19.68 4.58 21.03
C GLY A 362 -20.46 3.27 20.86
N CYS A 363 -20.98 3.01 19.66
CA CYS A 363 -21.63 1.74 19.35
C CYS A 363 -20.65 0.55 19.47
N LEU A 364 -19.39 0.72 19.01
CA LEU A 364 -18.35 -0.30 19.17
C LEU A 364 -17.89 -0.46 20.63
N VAL A 365 -17.87 0.61 21.43
CA VAL A 365 -17.66 0.52 22.88
C VAL A 365 -18.73 -0.37 23.52
N ASN A 366 -20.00 -0.10 23.21
CA ASN A 366 -21.14 -0.90 23.69
C ASN A 366 -21.12 -2.34 23.16
N ALA A 367 -20.50 -2.57 22.01
CA ALA A 367 -20.28 -3.90 21.48
C ALA A 367 -19.16 -4.67 22.22
N GLY A 368 -18.43 -4.06 23.16
CA GLY A 368 -17.39 -4.74 23.94
C GLY A 368 -15.96 -4.29 23.64
N ILE A 369 -15.76 -3.06 23.15
CA ILE A 369 -14.43 -2.45 22.98
C ILE A 369 -14.26 -1.29 23.99
N PRO A 370 -14.17 -1.57 25.30
CA PRO A 370 -14.14 -0.53 26.34
C PRO A 370 -12.93 0.41 26.22
N GLN A 371 -11.82 -0.07 25.65
CA GLN A 371 -10.62 0.75 25.39
C GLN A 371 -10.85 1.92 24.43
N LEU A 372 -12.01 1.98 23.75
CA LEU A 372 -12.38 3.13 22.92
C LEU A 372 -13.17 4.20 23.68
N ALA A 373 -13.63 3.95 24.91
CA ALA A 373 -14.54 4.86 25.62
C ALA A 373 -13.96 6.27 25.78
N ASP A 374 -12.70 6.37 26.21
CA ASP A 374 -12.02 7.66 26.41
C ASP A 374 -11.60 8.33 25.10
N ALA A 375 -11.49 7.53 24.04
CA ALA A 375 -11.09 7.95 22.71
C ALA A 375 -12.25 8.57 21.94
N CYS A 376 -13.42 7.92 21.99
CA CYS A 376 -14.58 8.25 21.17
C CYS A 376 -14.96 9.75 21.20
N PRO A 377 -15.16 10.40 22.36
CA PRO A 377 -15.58 11.80 22.41
C PRO A 377 -14.50 12.78 21.91
N LYS A 378 -13.24 12.34 21.87
CA LYS A 378 -12.09 13.16 21.42
C LYS A 378 -11.86 13.09 19.91
N ILE A 379 -12.56 12.21 19.20
CA ILE A 379 -12.44 12.13 17.74
C ILE A 379 -13.01 13.41 17.14
N SER A 380 -12.21 14.10 16.34
CA SER A 380 -12.64 15.23 15.51
C SER A 380 -12.24 14.98 14.06
N ILE A 381 -13.21 15.12 13.15
CA ILE A 381 -12.99 15.03 11.71
C ILE A 381 -13.07 16.42 11.11
N ASN A 382 -11.94 16.87 10.56
CA ASN A 382 -11.82 18.11 9.81
C ASN A 382 -11.69 17.84 8.30
#